data_AF-A0A2D6N020-F1
#
_entry.id   AF-A0A2D6N020-F1
#
_cell.length_a   1.000
_cell.length_b   1.000
_cell.length_c   1.000
_cell.angle_alpha   90.00
_cell.angle_beta   90.00
_cell.angle_gamma   90.00
#
_symmetry.space_group_name_H-M   'P 1'
#
loop_
_entity.id
_entity.type
_entity.pdbx_description
1 polymer ?
#
loop_
_entity_poly.entity_id
_entity_poly.type
_entity_poly.pdbx_seq_one_letter_code
_entity_poly.pdbx_strand_id
1 'polypeptide(L)'
;MFLLAIFMLAVFFVYIKDPCNQQVRTDFSNEYPSFKILNSGVSDGSPESVRCHVSYEKPASEQVYEDIWLYQHTDRGWEFVKIVDSRKMAEPG
;
A
#
# COMPACT_ATOMS: atom_id res chain seq x y z
N MET A 1 -22.69 -17.98 16.45
CA MET A 1 -21.71 -18.59 15.52
C MET A 1 -21.81 -18.01 14.11
N PHE A 2 -22.99 -17.89 13.50
CA PHE A 2 -23.19 -17.30 12.16
C PHE A 2 -22.72 -15.83 12.03
N LEU A 3 -23.00 -14.98 13.02
CA LEU A 3 -22.57 -13.57 13.00
C LEU A 3 -21.04 -13.41 13.01
N LEU A 4 -20.32 -14.26 13.74
CA LEU A 4 -18.85 -14.26 13.75
C LEU A 4 -18.28 -14.68 12.40
N ALA A 5 -18.89 -15.65 11.74
CA ALA A 5 -18.48 -16.07 10.39
C ALA A 5 -18.71 -14.96 9.36
N ILE A 6 -19.86 -14.28 9.41
CA ILE A 6 -20.17 -13.14 8.52
C ILE A 6 -19.18 -11.98 8.78
N PHE A 7 -18.89 -11.68 10.04
CA PHE A 7 -17.93 -10.64 10.40
C PHE A 7 -16.51 -10.99 9.91
N MET A 8 -16.05 -12.23 10.11
CA MET A 8 -14.75 -12.68 9.58
C MET A 8 -14.69 -12.62 8.05
N LEU A 9 -15.77 -13.01 7.35
CA LEU A 9 -15.86 -12.87 5.90
C LEU A 9 -15.78 -11.41 5.45
N ALA A 10 -16.51 -10.51 6.12
CA ALA A 10 -16.47 -9.09 5.79
C ALA A 10 -15.06 -8.49 5.98
N VAL A 11 -14.41 -8.80 7.10
CA VAL A 11 -13.03 -8.35 7.37
C VAL A 11 -12.04 -8.94 6.36
N PHE A 12 -12.21 -10.21 6.00
CA PHE A 12 -11.38 -10.88 5.00
C PHE A 12 -11.56 -10.27 3.60
N PHE A 13 -12.79 -9.92 3.22
CA PHE A 13 -13.08 -9.24 1.96
C PHE A 13 -12.46 -7.84 1.90
N VAL A 14 -12.51 -7.09 3.01
CA VAL A 14 -11.83 -5.78 3.12
C VAL A 14 -10.32 -5.96 3.01
N TYR A 15 -9.76 -6.99 3.65
CA TYR A 15 -8.32 -7.26 3.64
C TYR A 15 -7.79 -7.68 2.26
N ILE A 16 -8.53 -8.50 1.51
CA ILE A 16 -8.12 -8.93 0.16
C ILE A 16 -8.32 -7.83 -0.88
N LYS A 17 -9.33 -6.98 -0.71
CA LYS A 17 -9.59 -5.85 -1.63
C LYS A 17 -8.80 -4.59 -1.31
N ASP A 18 -7.96 -4.59 -0.28
CA ASP A 18 -7.10 -3.45 0.04
C ASP A 18 -5.82 -3.48 -0.83
N PRO A 19 -5.72 -2.60 -1.85
CA PRO A 19 -4.54 -2.58 -2.71
C PRO A 19 -3.30 -2.09 -1.97
N CYS A 20 -3.45 -1.43 -0.81
CA CYS A 20 -2.32 -0.91 -0.04
C CYS A 20 -1.57 -1.99 0.75
N ASN A 21 -2.02 -3.23 0.68
CA ASN A 21 -1.31 -4.37 1.26
C ASN A 21 -0.63 -5.20 0.17
N GLN A 22 -1.38 -6.03 -0.57
CA GLN A 22 -0.78 -6.99 -1.49
C GLN A 22 -0.40 -6.37 -2.85
N GLN A 23 -1.28 -5.55 -3.43
CA GLN A 23 -1.05 -4.95 -4.76
C GLN A 23 0.15 -4.02 -4.75
N VAL A 24 0.19 -3.07 -3.81
CA VAL A 24 1.28 -2.09 -3.72
C VAL A 24 2.63 -2.74 -3.48
N ARG A 25 2.70 -3.81 -2.68
CA ARG A 25 3.95 -4.55 -2.47
C ARG A 25 4.41 -5.25 -3.75
N THR A 26 3.47 -5.82 -4.50
CA THR A 26 3.75 -6.50 -5.77
C THR A 26 4.28 -5.50 -6.80
N ASP A 27 3.55 -4.39 -7.00
CA ASP A 27 3.92 -3.37 -7.97
C ASP A 27 5.25 -2.69 -7.59
N PHE A 28 5.44 -2.39 -6.30
CA PHE A 28 6.68 -1.82 -5.80
C PHE A 28 7.87 -2.76 -5.98
N SER A 29 7.74 -4.05 -5.65
CA SER A 29 8.84 -5.01 -5.83
C SER A 29 9.16 -5.29 -7.30
N ASN A 30 8.19 -5.16 -8.20
CA ASN A 30 8.44 -5.26 -9.64
C ASN A 30 9.24 -4.06 -10.16
N GLU A 31 8.90 -2.85 -9.71
CA GLU A 31 9.57 -1.61 -10.14
C GLU A 31 10.94 -1.41 -9.44
N TYR A 32 11.03 -1.74 -8.15
CA TYR A 32 12.19 -1.53 -7.30
C TYR A 32 12.63 -2.83 -6.59
N PRO A 33 13.13 -3.82 -7.34
CA PRO A 33 13.41 -5.16 -6.81
C PRO A 33 14.51 -5.20 -5.74
N SER A 34 15.37 -4.19 -5.69
CA SER A 34 16.46 -4.09 -4.71
C SER A 34 16.09 -3.29 -3.46
N PHE A 35 14.88 -2.72 -3.39
CA PHE A 35 14.44 -1.88 -2.29
C PHE A 35 13.67 -2.72 -1.28
N LYS A 36 13.79 -2.39 0.00
CA LYS A 36 13.14 -3.14 1.08
C LYS A 36 11.93 -2.37 1.58
N ILE A 37 10.73 -2.91 1.35
CA ILE A 37 9.50 -2.37 1.93
C ILE A 37 9.49 -2.65 3.44
N LEU A 38 9.36 -1.60 4.23
CA LEU A 38 9.25 -1.66 5.69
C LEU A 38 7.78 -1.73 6.12
N ASN A 39 6.94 -0.87 5.55
CA ASN A 39 5.52 -0.81 5.86
C ASN A 39 4.71 -0.38 4.64
N SER A 40 3.45 -0.79 4.58
CA SER A 40 2.49 -0.29 3.61
C SER A 40 1.09 -0.25 4.21
N GLY A 41 0.30 0.77 3.87
CA GLY A 41 -1.06 0.89 4.39
C GLY A 41 -1.86 2.04 3.78
N VAL A 42 -3.17 2.01 3.96
CA VAL A 42 -4.08 3.08 3.53
C VAL A 42 -3.83 4.34 4.36
N SER A 43 -3.70 5.51 3.72
CA SER A 43 -3.93 6.79 4.43
C SER A 43 -5.35 7.28 4.29
N ASP A 44 -5.82 7.35 3.06
CA ASP A 44 -7.08 7.98 2.70
C ASP A 44 -7.59 7.38 1.41
N GLY A 45 -8.91 7.36 1.23
CA GLY A 45 -9.51 6.78 0.04
C GLY A 45 -11.02 6.83 0.00
N SER A 46 -11.53 6.61 -1.19
CA SER A 46 -12.92 6.36 -1.54
C SER A 46 -13.05 4.98 -2.21
N PRO A 47 -14.27 4.50 -2.49
CA PRO A 47 -14.46 3.25 -3.25
C PRO A 47 -13.80 3.26 -4.65
N GLU A 48 -13.59 4.43 -5.25
CA GLU A 48 -13.04 4.60 -6.60
C GLU A 48 -11.52 4.85 -6.61
N SER A 49 -10.95 5.32 -5.50
CA SER A 49 -9.53 5.67 -5.44
C SER A 49 -8.97 5.57 -4.03
N VAL A 50 -7.74 5.10 -3.87
CA VAL A 50 -7.10 4.97 -2.56
C VAL A 50 -5.63 5.37 -2.61
N ARG A 51 -5.18 6.02 -1.54
CA ARG A 51 -3.80 6.44 -1.34
C ARG A 51 -3.12 5.48 -0.37
N CYS A 52 -2.07 4.84 -0.85
CA CYS A 52 -1.28 3.86 -0.11
C CYS A 52 0.06 4.48 0.30
N HIS A 53 0.32 4.57 1.60
CA HIS A 53 1.65 4.84 2.12
C HIS A 53 2.51 3.61 1.90
N VAL A 54 3.74 3.82 1.45
CA VAL A 54 4.76 2.79 1.34
C VAL A 54 6.04 3.35 1.93
N SER A 55 6.45 2.81 3.08
CA SER A 55 7.73 3.12 3.70
C SER A 55 8.76 2.09 3.26
N TYR A 56 9.92 2.52 2.78
CA TYR A 56 10.95 1.62 2.26
C TYR A 56 12.37 2.15 2.50
N GLU A 57 13.33 1.23 2.42
CA GLU A 57 14.75 1.49 2.54
C GLU A 57 15.43 1.23 1.19
N LYS A 58 16.31 2.15 0.78
CA LYS A 58 17.13 1.98 -0.42
C LYS A 58 18.40 1.19 -0.08
N PRO A 59 18.88 0.30 -0.97
CA PRO A 59 19.98 -0.63 -0.70
C PRO A 59 21.37 -0.01 -0.43
N ALA A 60 21.48 1.31 -0.34
CA ALA A 60 22.76 2.00 -0.14
C ALA A 60 22.73 3.15 0.88
N SER A 61 21.56 3.57 1.37
CA SER A 61 21.47 4.80 2.16
C SER A 61 21.14 4.60 3.63
N GLU A 62 20.69 3.42 4.06
CA GLU A 62 20.02 3.14 5.36
C GLU A 62 18.83 4.08 5.70
N GLN A 63 18.63 5.12 4.89
CA GLN A 63 17.56 6.09 4.99
C GLN A 63 16.24 5.47 4.59
N VAL A 64 15.25 5.74 5.43
CA VAL A 64 13.86 5.42 5.19
C VAL A 64 13.21 6.52 4.35
N TYR A 65 12.52 6.10 3.31
CA TYR A 65 11.68 6.94 2.48
C TYR A 65 10.23 6.52 2.68
N GLU A 66 9.33 7.46 2.45
CA GLU A 66 7.90 7.21 2.40
C GLU A 66 7.35 7.85 1.14
N ASP A 67 6.68 7.03 0.33
CA ASP A 67 5.93 7.48 -0.83
C ASP A 67 4.44 7.24 -0.59
N ILE A 68 3.61 8.07 -1.21
CA ILE A 68 2.16 7.88 -1.27
C ILE A 68 1.80 7.52 -2.71
N TRP A 69 1.31 6.31 -2.92
CA TRP A 69 0.91 5.77 -4.22
C TRP A 69 -0.60 5.86 -4.37
N LEU A 70 -1.07 6.40 -5.49
CA LEU A 70 -2.49 6.48 -5.83
C LEU A 70 -2.88 5.28 -6.68
N TYR A 71 -3.89 4.54 -6.21
CA TYR A 71 -4.57 3.49 -6.94
C TYR A 71 -6.00 3.92 -7.29
N GLN A 72 -6.49 3.50 -8.45
CA GLN A 72 -7.88 3.67 -8.87
C GLN A 72 -8.54 2.32 -9.13
N HIS A 73 -9.81 2.21 -8.77
CA HIS A 73 -10.59 0.99 -9.00
C HIS A 73 -11.20 1.03 -10.41
N THR A 74 -10.76 0.12 -11.26
CA THR A 74 -11.28 -0.09 -12.62
C THR A 74 -12.20 -1.32 -12.66
N ASP A 75 -12.72 -1.62 -13.84
CA ASP A 75 -13.44 -2.86 -14.14
C ASP A 75 -12.56 -4.13 -13.99
N ARG A 76 -11.23 -3.96 -13.97
CA ARG A 76 -10.25 -5.05 -13.82
C ARG A 76 -9.65 -5.17 -12.42
N GLY A 77 -9.96 -4.24 -11.52
CA GLY A 77 -9.43 -4.20 -10.15
C GLY A 77 -8.72 -2.89 -9.85
N TRP A 78 -7.83 -2.90 -8.87
CA TRP A 78 -7.06 -1.72 -8.51
C TRP A 78 -5.84 -1.57 -9.43
N GLU A 79 -5.67 -0.38 -10.01
CA GLU A 79 -4.56 -0.06 -10.90
C GLU A 79 -3.75 1.11 -10.34
N PHE A 80 -2.42 0.98 -10.37
CA PHE A 80 -1.52 2.06 -10.01
C PHE A 80 -1.64 3.20 -11.02
N VAL A 81 -1.80 4.43 -10.52
CA VAL A 81 -1.92 5.63 -11.35
C VAL A 81 -0.64 6.45 -11.30
N LYS A 82 -0.19 6.83 -10.10
CA LYS A 82 0.99 7.66 -9.89
C LYS A 82 1.41 7.72 -8.43
N ILE A 83 2.65 8.15 -8.20
CA ILE A 83 3.12 8.63 -6.89
C ILE A 83 2.61 10.06 -6.70
N VAL A 84 1.92 10.34 -5.59
CA VAL A 84 1.36 11.67 -5.27
C VAL A 84 2.22 12.49 -4.32
N ASP A 85 3.02 11.82 -3.49
CA ASP A 85 3.97 12.46 -2.59
C ASP A 85 5.15 11.50 -2.34
N SER A 86 6.32 12.07 -2.10
CA SER A 86 7.57 11.37 -1.83
C SER A 86 8.39 12.16 -0.83
N ARG A 87 8.71 11.55 0.31
CA ARG A 87 9.49 12.21 1.35
C ARG A 87 10.52 11.28 1.96
N LYS A 88 11.66 11.85 2.33
CA LYS A 88 12.64 11.20 3.18
C LYS A 88 12.14 11.30 4.63
N MET A 89 12.02 10.18 5.33
CA MET A 89 11.72 10.20 6.76
C MET A 89 12.98 10.65 7.51
N ALA A 90 12.84 11.61 8.42
CA ALA A 90 13.91 11.97 9.33
C ALA A 90 14.12 10.82 10.33
N GLU A 91 15.38 10.55 10.68
CA GLU A 91 15.68 9.58 11.73
C GLU A 91 15.04 10.05 13.05
N PRO A 92 14.42 9.16 13.85
CA PRO A 92 14.03 9.51 15.20
C PRO A 92 15.31 9.77 16.00
N GLY A 93 15.53 11.03 16.36
CA GLY A 93 16.68 11.47 17.17
C GLY A 93 16.63 11.01 18.62
#